data_AF-A0A424MKG4-F1
#
_entry.id   AF-A0A424MKG4-F1
#
_cell.length_a   1.000
_cell.length_b   1.000
_cell.length_c   1.000
_cell.angle_alpha   90.00
_cell.angle_beta   90.00
_cell.angle_gamma   90.00
#
_symmetry.space_group_name_H-M   'P 1'
#
loop_
_entity.id
_entity.type
_entity.pdbx_description
1 polymer ?
#
loop_
_entity_poly.entity_id
_entity_poly.type
_entity_poly.pdbx_seq_one_letter_code
_entity_poly.pdbx_strand_id
1 'polypeptide(L)'
;MDRFLNILTYAIGLLFVFNGLMWLTSPEDIASTLGMPLLTGHGLSTQIGDLASFFLVVGIFSLLGAYTKKTYWLYAPAALVGFAALSRIIAYLAHGAALSTDKILVEVVVMSILLFAAKRG
;
A
#
# COMPACT_ATOMS: atom_id res chain seq x y z
N MET A 1 -13.69 -5.66 16.58
CA MET A 1 -13.50 -6.01 15.14
C MET A 1 -14.17 -7.35 14.78
N ASP A 2 -15.06 -7.36 13.79
CA ASP A 2 -15.73 -8.56 13.28
C ASP A 2 -14.74 -9.60 12.71
N ARG A 3 -15.05 -10.91 12.84
CA ARG A 3 -14.16 -12.00 12.38
C ARG A 3 -13.79 -11.86 10.90
N PHE A 4 -14.78 -11.55 10.06
CA PHE A 4 -14.57 -11.36 8.62
C PHE A 4 -13.61 -10.20 8.33
N LEU A 5 -13.85 -9.02 8.91
CA LEU A 5 -12.99 -7.83 8.75
C LEU A 5 -11.57 -8.09 9.23
N ASN A 6 -11.43 -8.86 10.31
CA ASN A 6 -10.13 -9.22 10.83
C ASN A 6 -9.34 -10.13 9.88
N ILE A 7 -9.99 -11.13 9.27
CA ILE A 7 -9.37 -11.99 8.25
C ILE A 7 -8.95 -11.17 7.04
N LEU A 8 -9.82 -10.26 6.59
CA LEU A 8 -9.52 -9.38 5.47
C LEU A 8 -8.33 -8.44 5.77
N THR A 9 -8.25 -7.91 6.99
CA THR A 9 -7.12 -7.07 7.43
C THR A 9 -5.81 -7.87 7.46
N TYR A 10 -5.84 -9.13 7.90
CA TYR A 10 -4.67 -10.02 7.80
C TYR A 10 -4.25 -10.27 6.35
N ALA A 11 -5.21 -10.54 5.46
CA ALA A 11 -4.94 -10.80 4.05
C ALA A 11 -4.27 -9.57 3.37
N ILE A 12 -4.80 -8.37 3.63
CA ILE A 12 -4.21 -7.10 3.18
C ILE A 12 -2.77 -6.98 3.73
N GLY A 13 -2.61 -7.19 5.04
CA GLY A 13 -1.30 -7.09 5.68
C GLY A 13 -0.24 -8.01 5.06
N LEU A 14 -0.59 -9.29 4.86
CA LEU A 14 0.31 -10.27 4.25
C LEU A 14 0.67 -9.94 2.80
N LEU A 15 -0.32 -9.54 1.99
CA LEU A 15 -0.09 -9.14 0.59
C LEU A 15 0.88 -7.96 0.48
N PHE A 16 0.68 -6.93 1.31
CA PHE A 16 1.53 -5.74 1.29
C PHE A 16 2.93 -6.02 1.83
N VAL A 17 3.07 -6.85 2.88
CA VAL A 17 4.41 -7.30 3.33
C VAL A 17 5.11 -8.07 2.21
N PHE A 18 4.43 -8.99 1.53
CA PHE A 18 5.01 -9.74 0.42
C PHE A 18 5.52 -8.81 -0.69
N ASN A 19 4.71 -7.85 -1.12
CA ASN A 19 5.14 -6.86 -2.12
C ASN A 19 6.33 -6.01 -1.63
N GLY A 20 6.34 -5.61 -0.36
CA GLY A 20 7.44 -4.87 0.25
C GLY A 20 8.74 -5.67 0.29
N LEU A 21 8.67 -6.98 0.54
CA LEU A 21 9.84 -7.86 0.48
C LEU A 21 10.31 -8.08 -0.97
N MET A 22 9.39 -8.21 -1.93
CA MET A 22 9.73 -8.30 -3.35
C MET A 22 10.48 -7.05 -3.83
N TRP A 23 10.17 -5.86 -3.31
CA TRP A 23 10.97 -4.66 -3.56
C TRP A 23 12.43 -4.78 -3.12
N LEU A 24 12.69 -5.52 -2.05
CA LEU A 24 14.03 -5.70 -1.49
C LEU A 24 14.80 -6.84 -2.15
N THR A 25 14.12 -7.87 -2.66
CA THR A 25 14.75 -9.09 -3.19
C THR A 25 14.72 -9.21 -4.71
N SER A 26 13.64 -8.72 -5.34
CA SER A 26 13.33 -8.89 -6.76
C SER A 26 12.67 -7.62 -7.34
N PRO A 27 13.35 -6.46 -7.31
CA PRO A 27 12.75 -5.17 -7.65
C PRO A 27 12.28 -5.06 -9.11
N GLU A 28 12.96 -5.74 -10.04
CA GLU A 28 12.56 -5.78 -11.46
C GLU A 28 11.19 -6.43 -11.64
N ASP A 29 10.98 -7.60 -11.01
CA ASP A 29 9.73 -8.36 -11.11
C ASP A 29 8.56 -7.52 -10.56
N ILE A 30 8.69 -6.97 -9.34
CA ILE A 30 7.60 -6.22 -8.72
C ILE A 30 7.34 -4.88 -9.43
N ALA A 31 8.37 -4.20 -9.94
CA ALA A 31 8.20 -2.97 -10.72
C ALA A 31 7.37 -3.23 -11.98
N SER A 32 7.62 -4.34 -12.68
CA SER A 32 6.90 -4.71 -13.89
C SER A 32 5.39 -4.91 -13.63
N THR A 33 5.02 -5.49 -12.49
CA THR A 33 3.60 -5.67 -12.09
C THR A 33 2.88 -4.35 -11.88
N LEU A 34 3.62 -3.29 -11.55
CA LEU A 34 3.10 -1.94 -11.36
C LEU A 34 3.16 -1.12 -12.66
N GLY A 35 3.59 -1.71 -13.77
CA GLY A 35 3.66 -1.05 -15.07
C GLY A 35 4.71 0.06 -15.11
N MET A 36 5.77 -0.06 -14.33
CA MET A 36 6.85 0.92 -14.31
C MET A 36 8.21 0.27 -14.55
N PRO A 37 9.14 0.96 -15.24
CA PRO A 37 10.49 0.49 -15.39
C PRO A 37 11.26 0.62 -14.08
N LEU A 38 12.31 -0.18 -13.96
CA LEU A 38 13.29 -0.02 -12.91
C LEU A 38 14.20 1.17 -13.24
N LEU A 39 14.33 2.11 -12.30
CA LEU A 39 15.20 3.27 -12.45
C LEU A 39 16.68 2.86 -12.33
N THR A 40 17.60 3.81 -12.57
CA THR A 40 19.05 3.59 -12.46
C THR A 40 19.69 4.57 -11.49
N GLY A 41 20.91 4.24 -11.03
CA GLY A 41 21.69 5.10 -10.13
C GLY A 41 20.94 5.46 -8.83
N HIS A 42 20.92 6.74 -8.48
CA HIS A 42 20.19 7.20 -7.29
C HIS A 42 18.67 7.00 -7.40
N GLY A 43 18.11 7.10 -8.61
CA GLY A 43 16.69 6.86 -8.84
C GLY A 43 16.28 5.43 -8.45
N LEU A 44 17.15 4.45 -8.69
CA LEU A 44 16.93 3.07 -8.26
C LEU A 44 16.86 2.95 -6.73
N SER A 45 17.80 3.58 -6.02
CA SER A 45 17.82 3.59 -4.56
C SER A 45 16.55 4.22 -3.98
N THR A 46 16.12 5.36 -4.52
CA THR A 46 14.89 6.04 -4.10
C THR A 46 13.66 5.19 -4.39
N GLN A 47 13.55 4.61 -5.59
CA GLN A 47 12.42 3.77 -5.97
C GLN A 47 12.28 2.54 -5.06
N ILE A 48 13.38 1.81 -4.82
CA ILE A 48 13.36 0.62 -3.95
C ILE A 48 13.06 1.02 -2.51
N GLY A 49 13.74 2.03 -1.96
CA GLY A 49 13.56 2.44 -0.57
C GLY A 49 12.15 2.96 -0.29
N ASP A 50 11.64 3.84 -1.16
CA ASP A 50 10.33 4.47 -0.97
C ASP A 50 9.19 3.47 -1.16
N LEU A 51 9.28 2.59 -2.15
CA LEU A 51 8.22 1.60 -2.38
C LEU A 51 8.29 0.43 -1.40
N ALA A 52 9.47 -0.07 -1.04
CA ALA A 52 9.59 -1.07 0.02
C ALA A 52 9.02 -0.52 1.33
N SER A 53 9.41 0.69 1.74
CA SER A 53 8.90 1.30 2.98
C SER A 53 7.39 1.53 2.92
N PHE A 54 6.84 2.02 1.81
CA PHE A 54 5.40 2.15 1.61
C PHE A 54 4.67 0.80 1.82
N PHE A 55 5.06 -0.24 1.09
CA PHE A 55 4.41 -1.55 1.17
C PHE A 55 4.59 -2.21 2.55
N LEU A 56 5.79 -2.15 3.13
CA LEU A 56 6.07 -2.72 4.45
C LEU A 56 5.29 -2.01 5.56
N VAL A 57 5.20 -0.66 5.55
CA VAL A 57 4.40 0.06 6.55
C VAL A 57 2.93 -0.29 6.41
N VAL A 58 2.39 -0.28 5.18
CA VAL A 58 0.98 -0.67 4.96
C VAL A 58 0.72 -2.09 5.47
N GLY A 59 1.62 -3.01 5.14
CA GLY A 59 1.53 -4.42 5.52
C GLY A 59 1.64 -4.65 7.03
N ILE A 60 2.76 -4.25 7.64
CA ILE A 60 3.08 -4.49 9.05
C ILE A 60 2.04 -3.85 9.97
N PHE A 61 1.63 -2.60 9.70
CA PHE A 61 0.67 -1.91 10.57
C PHE A 61 -0.73 -2.51 10.44
N SER A 62 -1.12 -2.98 9.25
CA SER A 62 -2.36 -3.74 9.08
C SER A 62 -2.33 -5.05 9.89
N LEU A 63 -1.21 -5.78 9.86
CA LEU A 63 -1.01 -6.99 10.67
C LEU A 63 -1.05 -6.71 12.18
N LEU A 64 -0.41 -5.62 12.62
CA LEU A 64 -0.46 -5.20 14.03
C LEU A 64 -1.88 -4.86 14.46
N GLY A 65 -2.65 -4.13 13.65
CA GLY A 65 -4.05 -3.83 13.94
C GLY A 65 -4.91 -5.10 14.01
N ALA A 66 -4.70 -6.06 13.10
CA ALA A 66 -5.40 -7.34 13.11
C ALA A 66 -5.00 -8.23 14.30
N TYR A 67 -3.72 -8.25 14.70
CA TYR A 67 -3.23 -9.07 15.80
C TYR A 67 -3.61 -8.49 17.17
N THR A 68 -3.29 -7.22 17.40
CA THR A 68 -3.51 -6.55 18.69
C THR A 68 -4.97 -6.16 18.94
N LYS A 69 -5.81 -6.18 17.89
CA LYS A 69 -7.17 -5.64 17.89
C LYS A 69 -7.25 -4.16 18.25
N LYS A 70 -6.14 -3.41 18.14
CA LYS A 70 -6.11 -1.97 18.39
C LYS A 70 -6.24 -1.21 17.07
N THR A 71 -7.28 -0.41 16.96
CA THR A 71 -7.67 0.29 15.73
C THR A 71 -6.73 1.40 15.33
N TYR A 72 -5.99 1.99 16.27
CA TYR A 72 -5.07 3.08 15.97
C TYR A 72 -3.96 2.67 14.98
N TRP A 73 -3.59 1.38 14.94
CA TRP A 73 -2.63 0.85 13.96
C TRP A 73 -3.13 0.92 12.52
N LEU A 74 -4.44 0.99 12.29
CA LEU A 74 -5.04 0.93 10.96
C LEU A 74 -5.11 2.29 10.26
N TYR A 75 -4.92 3.40 10.99
CA TYR A 75 -4.99 4.73 10.38
C TYR A 75 -3.76 5.05 9.52
N ALA A 76 -2.55 4.69 9.97
CA ALA A 76 -1.33 4.88 9.19
C ALA A 76 -1.35 4.15 7.82
N PRO A 77 -1.66 2.82 7.75
CA PRO A 77 -1.73 2.13 6.48
C PRO A 77 -2.86 2.66 5.59
N ALA A 78 -4.01 3.02 6.17
CA ALA A 78 -5.11 3.65 5.42
C ALA A 78 -4.72 5.01 4.83
N ALA A 79 -4.04 5.85 5.61
CA ALA A 79 -3.57 7.16 5.16
C ALA A 79 -2.57 7.01 4.01
N LEU A 80 -1.61 6.09 4.11
CA LEU A 80 -0.62 5.86 3.05
C LEU A 80 -1.27 5.49 1.72
N VAL A 81 -2.16 4.49 1.68
CA VAL A 81 -2.83 4.12 0.42
C VAL A 81 -3.77 5.23 -0.07
N GLY A 82 -4.42 5.96 0.83
CA GLY A 82 -5.27 7.12 0.48
C GLY A 82 -4.47 8.26 -0.16
N PHE A 83 -3.33 8.62 0.41
CA PHE A 83 -2.43 9.62 -0.15
C PHE A 83 -1.78 9.13 -1.46
N ALA A 84 -1.54 7.84 -1.61
CA ALA A 84 -1.06 7.28 -2.87
C ALA A 84 -2.11 7.46 -3.99
N ALA A 85 -3.39 7.19 -3.71
CA ALA A 85 -4.48 7.42 -4.67
C ALA A 85 -4.60 8.91 -5.03
N LEU A 86 -4.60 9.78 -4.02
CA LEU A 86 -4.63 11.24 -4.22
C LEU A 86 -3.45 11.72 -5.06
N SER A 87 -2.25 11.26 -4.75
CA SER A 87 -1.02 11.68 -5.44
C SER A 87 -1.01 11.22 -6.91
N ARG A 88 -1.62 10.07 -7.24
CA ARG A 88 -1.80 9.65 -8.65
C ARG A 88 -2.76 10.56 -9.41
N ILE A 89 -3.85 11.00 -8.76
CA ILE A 89 -4.77 11.97 -9.36
C ILE A 89 -4.03 13.29 -9.63
N ILE A 90 -3.23 13.76 -8.65
CA ILE A 90 -2.41 14.97 -8.83
C ILE A 90 -1.38 14.78 -9.95
N ALA A 91 -0.69 13.64 -10.00
CA ALA A 91 0.29 13.33 -11.05
C ALA A 91 -0.35 13.35 -12.46
N TYR A 92 -1.55 12.80 -12.61
CA TYR A 92 -2.31 12.86 -13.85
C TYR A 92 -2.69 14.31 -14.23
N LEU A 93 -3.24 15.08 -13.28
CA LEU A 93 -3.75 16.42 -13.54
C LEU A 93 -2.64 17.48 -13.72
N ALA A 94 -1.49 17.33 -13.04
CA ALA A 94 -0.47 18.38 -12.94
C ALA A 94 0.86 18.04 -13.60
N HIS A 95 1.17 16.75 -13.86
CA HIS A 95 2.49 16.31 -14.31
C HIS A 95 2.47 15.45 -15.58
N GLY A 96 1.31 15.34 -16.26
CA GLY A 96 1.20 14.60 -17.52
C GLY A 96 1.34 13.08 -17.39
N ALA A 97 1.17 12.54 -16.17
CA ALA A 97 1.19 11.10 -15.95
C ALA A 97 -0.06 10.43 -16.57
N ALA A 98 0.00 9.13 -16.85
CA ALA A 98 -1.19 8.36 -17.20
C ALA A 98 -2.09 8.16 -15.96
N LEU A 99 -3.41 8.21 -16.15
CA LEU A 99 -4.35 7.93 -15.05
C LEU A 99 -4.36 6.43 -14.73
N SER A 100 -3.70 6.03 -13.64
CA SER A 100 -3.63 4.62 -13.22
C SER A 100 -4.87 4.21 -12.43
N THR A 101 -6.02 4.12 -13.11
CA THR A 101 -7.32 3.79 -12.50
C THR A 101 -7.32 2.43 -11.80
N ASP A 102 -6.55 1.47 -12.33
CA ASP A 102 -6.31 0.16 -11.74
C ASP A 102 -5.76 0.26 -10.31
N LYS A 103 -4.72 1.08 -10.10
CA LYS A 103 -4.06 1.26 -8.80
C LYS A 103 -4.91 2.10 -7.85
N ILE A 104 -5.51 3.18 -8.36
CA ILE A 104 -6.40 4.04 -7.58
C ILE A 104 -7.56 3.23 -6.99
N LEU A 105 -8.16 2.32 -7.78
CA LEU A 105 -9.24 1.47 -7.31
C LEU A 105 -8.79 0.58 -6.13
N VAL A 106 -7.66 -0.11 -6.27
CA VAL A 106 -7.10 -0.96 -5.21
C VAL A 106 -6.86 -0.15 -3.94
N GLU A 107 -6.28 1.04 -4.07
CA GLU A 107 -5.94 1.90 -2.94
C GLU A 107 -7.17 2.41 -2.21
N VAL A 108 -8.20 2.87 -2.94
CA VAL A 108 -9.45 3.32 -2.34
C VAL A 108 -10.18 2.18 -1.65
N VAL A 109 -10.18 0.98 -2.25
CA VAL A 109 -10.79 -0.22 -1.65
C VAL A 109 -10.07 -0.60 -0.36
N VAL A 110 -8.74 -0.72 -0.39
CA VAL A 110 -7.92 -1.06 0.79
C VAL A 110 -8.08 0.00 1.87
N MET A 111 -8.01 1.29 1.52
CA MET A 111 -8.24 2.40 2.44
C MET A 111 -9.61 2.26 3.11
N SER A 112 -10.66 2.05 2.33
CA SER A 112 -12.03 1.94 2.83
C SER A 112 -12.20 0.76 3.77
N ILE A 113 -11.60 -0.38 3.45
CA ILE A 113 -11.60 -1.57 4.31
C ILE A 113 -10.90 -1.27 5.63
N LEU A 114 -9.70 -0.68 5.59
CA LEU A 114 -8.91 -0.39 6.79
C LEU A 114 -9.60 0.66 7.69
N LEU A 115 -10.18 1.72 7.12
CA LEU A 115 -10.94 2.71 7.88
C LEU A 115 -12.24 2.12 8.47
N PHE A 116 -12.93 1.25 7.71
CA PHE A 116 -14.11 0.58 8.21
C PHE A 116 -13.79 -0.39 9.35
N ALA A 117 -12.69 -1.14 9.20
CA ALA A 117 -12.12 -1.99 10.25
C ALA A 117 -11.73 -1.17 11.49
N ALA A 118 -11.13 0.00 11.32
CA ALA A 118 -10.78 0.92 12.42
C ALA A 118 -12.01 1.47 13.14
N LYS A 119 -13.12 1.72 12.43
CA LYS A 119 -14.37 2.23 13.02
C LYS A 119 -15.16 1.16 13.78
N ARG A 120 -15.04 -0.12 13.38
CA ARG A 120 -15.74 -1.27 14.00
C ARG A 120 -14.85 -2.09 14.95
N GLY A 121 -13.61 -1.67 15.12
CA GLY A 121 -12.63 -2.40 15.93
C GLY A 121 -12.82 -2.12 17.40
#